data_AF-A0A6A0HII6-F1
#
_entry.id   AF-A0A6A0HII6-F1
#
_cell.length_a   1.000
_cell.length_b   1.000
_cell.length_c   1.000
_cell.angle_alpha   90.00
_cell.angle_beta   90.00
_cell.angle_gamma   90.00
#
_symmetry.space_group_name_H-M   'P 1'
#
loop_
_entity.id
_entity.type
_entity.pdbx_description
1 polymer ?
#
loop_
_entity_poly.entity_id
_entity_poly.type
_entity_poly.pdbx_seq_one_letter_code
_entity_poly.pdbx_strand_id
1 'polypeptide(L)'
;MNLLSRHQKFRQAYEKALVGNWKGGLESVSKHLERRKARGHLPLNATEADLIQKGMGVLNSSDAMVYEYAAFEGMYFIVHQEWAVFFDESGLWDTVFPPDRPERYFTLTKGYRPIGKLIELTK
;
A
#
# COMPACT_ATOMS: atom_id res chain seq x y z
N MET A 1 -4.86 -15.57 14.85
CA MET A 1 -4.66 -14.17 15.32
C MET A 1 -6.02 -13.53 15.49
N ASN A 2 -6.29 -12.87 16.62
CA ASN A 2 -7.58 -12.18 16.85
C ASN A 2 -7.59 -10.79 16.17
N LEU A 3 -8.76 -10.16 16.04
CA LEU A 3 -8.89 -8.88 15.31
C LEU A 3 -8.08 -7.73 15.96
N LEU A 4 -8.10 -7.66 17.29
CA LEU A 4 -7.38 -6.63 18.06
C LEU A 4 -5.86 -6.66 17.80
N SER A 5 -5.26 -7.85 17.79
CA SER A 5 -3.84 -8.02 17.49
C SER A 5 -3.47 -7.66 16.04
N ARG A 6 -4.38 -7.85 15.08
CA ARG A 6 -4.18 -7.39 13.70
C ARG A 6 -4.17 -5.86 13.60
N HIS A 7 -5.13 -5.20 14.24
CA HIS A 7 -5.22 -3.74 14.25
C HIS A 7 -3.99 -3.11 14.89
N GLN A 8 -3.47 -3.70 15.97
CA GLN A 8 -2.24 -3.24 16.61
C GLN A 8 -1.01 -3.38 15.70
N LYS A 9 -0.85 -4.53 15.04
CA LYS A 9 0.25 -4.74 14.08
C LYS A 9 0.17 -3.78 12.91
N PHE A 10 -1.02 -3.59 12.35
CA PHE A 10 -1.25 -2.63 11.28
C PHE A 10 -0.83 -1.24 11.71
N ARG A 11 -1.28 -0.74 12.87
CA ARG A 11 -0.92 0.60 13.37
C ARG A 11 0.59 0.81 13.45
N GLN A 12 1.30 -0.15 14.05
CA GLN A 12 2.77 -0.07 14.19
C GLN A 12 3.50 -0.03 12.84
N ALA A 13 3.06 -0.83 11.86
CA ALA A 13 3.61 -0.82 10.52
C ALA A 13 3.24 0.47 9.76
N TYR A 14 1.99 0.92 9.91
CA TYR A 14 1.45 2.10 9.26
C TYR A 14 2.16 3.39 9.70
N GLU A 15 2.42 3.57 11.00
CA GLU A 15 3.18 4.71 11.51
C GLU A 15 4.56 4.83 10.85
N LYS A 16 5.23 3.70 10.61
CA LYS A 16 6.51 3.65 9.89
C LYS A 16 6.34 3.87 8.39
N ALA A 17 5.26 3.36 7.81
CA ALA A 17 4.93 3.54 6.40
C ALA A 17 4.68 5.01 6.02
N LEU A 18 4.26 5.85 6.96
CA LEU A 18 4.12 7.30 6.74
C LEU A 18 5.45 8.02 6.45
N VAL A 19 6.60 7.36 6.67
CA VAL A 19 7.91 7.90 6.25
C VAL A 19 8.12 7.74 4.73
N GLY A 20 7.47 6.77 4.08
CA GLY A 20 7.60 6.54 2.65
C GLY A 20 8.90 5.84 2.22
N ASN A 21 9.55 5.11 3.13
CA ASN A 21 10.74 4.32 2.82
C ASN A 21 10.37 3.03 2.07
N TRP A 22 11.17 2.67 1.07
CA TRP A 22 10.93 1.50 0.22
C TRP A 22 11.83 0.33 0.54
N LYS A 23 11.28 -0.88 0.46
CA LYS A 23 12.02 -2.13 0.42
C LYS A 23 12.88 -2.14 -0.85
N GLY A 24 14.18 -2.35 -0.67
CA GLY A 24 15.16 -2.24 -1.77
C GLY A 24 15.61 -0.81 -2.11
N GLY A 25 15.19 0.20 -1.34
CA GLY A 25 15.67 1.58 -1.48
C GLY A 25 15.27 2.26 -2.80
N LEU A 26 16.03 3.29 -3.18
CA LEU A 26 15.70 4.18 -4.30
C LEU A 26 15.51 3.44 -5.63
N GLU A 27 16.36 2.44 -5.91
CA GLU A 27 16.29 1.65 -7.14
C GLU A 27 14.93 0.93 -7.31
N SER A 28 14.35 0.48 -6.20
CA SER A 28 13.01 -0.11 -6.18
C SER A 28 11.95 0.93 -6.59
N VAL A 29 12.05 2.14 -6.06
CA VAL A 29 11.17 3.26 -6.42
C VAL A 29 11.25 3.56 -7.91
N SER A 30 12.47 3.69 -8.46
CA SER A 30 12.69 3.97 -9.88
C SER A 30 12.08 2.87 -10.76
N LYS A 31 12.27 1.59 -10.40
CA LYS A 31 11.67 0.45 -11.11
C LYS A 31 10.15 0.51 -11.11
N HIS A 32 9.53 0.86 -9.97
CA HIS A 32 8.08 0.98 -9.88
C HIS A 32 7.55 2.19 -10.66
N LEU A 33 8.26 3.33 -10.62
CA LEU A 33 7.96 4.54 -11.38
C LEU A 33 7.94 4.26 -12.88
N GLU A 34 9.02 3.68 -13.41
CA GLU A 34 9.11 3.37 -14.85
C GLU A 34 8.03 2.40 -15.29
N ARG A 35 7.71 1.41 -14.45
CA ARG A 35 6.56 0.52 -14.69
C ARG A 35 5.22 1.26 -14.71
N ARG A 36 5.03 2.29 -13.87
CA ARG A 36 3.79 3.09 -13.86
C ARG A 36 3.70 3.99 -15.10
N LYS A 37 4.80 4.61 -15.52
CA LYS A 37 4.88 5.40 -16.76
C LYS A 37 4.58 4.54 -17.98
N ALA A 38 5.22 3.38 -18.09
CA ALA A 38 5.02 2.46 -19.21
C ALA A 38 3.58 1.94 -19.35
N ARG A 39 2.82 1.93 -18.25
CA ARG A 39 1.40 1.56 -18.23
C ARG A 39 0.44 2.76 -18.38
N GLY A 40 0.97 3.97 -18.55
CA GLY A 40 0.16 5.19 -18.65
C GLY A 40 -0.50 5.63 -17.34
N HIS A 41 -0.08 5.06 -16.20
CA HIS A 41 -0.64 5.43 -14.88
C HIS A 41 -0.06 6.75 -14.36
N LEU A 42 1.12 7.14 -14.86
CA LEU A 42 1.78 8.41 -14.58
C LEU A 42 2.27 9.03 -15.89
N PRO A 43 2.34 10.38 -15.96
CA PRO A 43 2.99 11.08 -17.06
C PRO A 43 4.45 10.63 -17.25
N LEU A 44 4.96 10.67 -18.49
CA LEU A 44 6.34 10.26 -18.78
C LEU A 44 7.40 11.11 -18.05
N ASN A 45 7.08 12.38 -17.75
CA ASN A 45 7.93 13.28 -16.98
C ASN A 45 7.77 13.15 -15.45
N ALA A 46 6.94 12.21 -14.97
CA ALA A 46 6.78 11.98 -13.53
C ALA A 46 8.10 11.55 -12.88
N THR A 47 8.27 11.92 -11.63
CA THR A 47 9.44 11.67 -10.78
C THR A 47 9.12 10.64 -9.71
N GLU A 48 10.17 10.20 -8.99
CA GLU A 48 10.00 9.31 -7.83
C GLU A 48 9.21 10.01 -6.72
N ALA A 49 9.40 11.32 -6.55
CA ALA A 49 8.65 12.13 -5.62
C ALA A 49 7.15 12.14 -5.97
N ASP A 50 6.78 12.21 -7.25
CA ASP A 50 5.38 12.13 -7.68
C ASP A 50 4.75 10.78 -7.31
N LEU A 51 5.49 9.68 -7.50
CA LEU A 51 5.01 8.34 -7.11
C LEU A 51 4.86 8.22 -5.59
N ILE A 52 5.83 8.72 -4.82
CA ILE A 52 5.75 8.74 -3.36
C ILE A 52 4.55 9.58 -2.91
N GLN A 53 4.33 10.74 -3.53
CA GLN A 53 3.19 11.59 -3.22
C GLN A 53 1.85 10.89 -3.50
N LYS A 54 1.75 10.08 -4.57
CA LYS A 54 0.56 9.25 -4.80
C LYS A 54 0.31 8.28 -3.66
N GLY A 55 1.35 7.59 -3.19
CA GLY A 55 1.22 6.67 -2.06
C GLY A 55 0.86 7.40 -0.75
N MET A 56 1.51 8.53 -0.48
CA MET A 56 1.24 9.34 0.71
C MET A 56 -0.19 9.89 0.70
N GLY A 57 -0.72 10.26 -0.47
CA GLY A 57 -2.12 10.65 -0.60
C GLY A 57 -3.09 9.56 -0.16
N VAL A 58 -2.81 8.29 -0.52
CA VAL A 58 -3.61 7.14 -0.09
C VAL A 58 -3.49 6.91 1.41
N LEU A 59 -2.27 6.95 1.95
CA LEU A 59 -2.05 6.77 3.39
C LEU A 59 -2.65 7.90 4.23
N ASN A 60 -2.89 9.08 3.68
CA ASN A 60 -3.57 10.17 4.40
C ASN A 60 -5.09 10.22 4.17
N SER A 61 -5.64 9.27 3.42
CA SER A 61 -7.08 9.23 3.11
C SER A 61 -7.85 8.46 4.17
N SER A 62 -8.69 9.16 4.94
CA SER A 62 -9.52 8.55 5.99
C SER A 62 -10.43 7.43 5.50
N ASP A 63 -10.89 7.53 4.25
CA ASP A 63 -11.83 6.59 3.64
C ASP A 63 -11.15 5.40 2.95
N ALA A 64 -9.81 5.33 2.95
CA ALA A 64 -9.10 4.21 2.35
C ALA A 64 -9.44 2.89 3.04
N MET A 65 -9.65 1.84 2.26
CA MET A 65 -9.87 0.48 2.76
C MET A 65 -8.53 -0.19 3.03
N VAL A 66 -8.44 -0.91 4.14
CA VAL A 66 -7.24 -1.63 4.53
C VAL A 66 -7.44 -3.12 4.44
N TYR A 67 -6.45 -3.81 3.85
CA TYR A 67 -6.41 -5.25 3.71
C TYR A 67 -5.13 -5.82 4.32
N GLU A 68 -5.19 -7.07 4.78
CA GLU A 68 -4.02 -7.91 5.03
C GLU A 68 -3.87 -8.94 3.90
N TYR A 69 -2.63 -9.27 3.54
CA TYR A 69 -2.29 -10.28 2.55
C TYR A 69 -1.08 -11.08 3.03
N ALA A 70 -1.22 -12.41 3.09
CA ALA A 70 -0.13 -13.32 3.40
C ALA A 70 0.57 -13.71 2.09
N ALA A 71 1.79 -13.23 1.89
CA ALA A 71 2.66 -13.62 0.79
C ALA A 71 3.71 -14.63 1.27
N PHE A 72 4.46 -15.21 0.34
CA PHE A 72 5.60 -16.08 0.68
C PHE A 72 6.66 -15.35 1.53
N GLU A 73 6.88 -14.06 1.26
CA GLU A 73 7.89 -13.24 1.93
C GLU A 73 7.43 -12.67 3.28
N GLY A 74 6.18 -12.90 3.67
CA GLY A 74 5.62 -12.41 4.92
C GLY A 74 4.24 -11.79 4.78
N MET A 75 3.81 -11.11 5.84
CA MET A 75 2.53 -10.40 5.87
C MET A 75 2.68 -8.99 5.32
N TYR A 76 1.73 -8.61 4.48
CA TYR A 76 1.61 -7.27 3.90
C TYR A 76 0.30 -6.62 4.34
N PHE A 77 0.37 -5.32 4.53
CA PHE A 77 -0.78 -4.44 4.64
C PHE A 77 -0.94 -3.65 3.35
N ILE A 78 -2.19 -3.51 2.93
CA ILE A 78 -2.56 -2.77 1.73
C ILE A 78 -3.55 -1.70 2.14
N VAL A 79 -3.22 -0.44 1.86
CA VAL A 79 -4.15 0.68 2.01
C VAL A 79 -4.55 1.12 0.61
N HIS A 80 -5.86 1.17 0.35
CA HIS A 80 -6.39 1.33 -1.00
C HIS A 80 -7.55 2.32 -1.07
N GLN A 81 -7.47 3.22 -2.05
CA GLN A 81 -8.55 4.08 -2.51
C GLN A 81 -8.53 4.13 -4.06
N GLU A 82 -8.08 5.23 -4.69
CA GLU A 82 -7.84 5.23 -6.14
C GLU A 82 -6.50 4.56 -6.49
N TRP A 83 -5.55 4.71 -5.59
CA TRP A 83 -4.25 4.04 -5.61
C TRP A 83 -4.19 3.05 -4.45
N ALA A 84 -3.24 2.13 -4.51
CA ALA A 84 -2.94 1.18 -3.46
C ALA A 84 -1.47 1.29 -3.07
N VAL A 85 -1.21 1.25 -1.77
CA VAL A 85 0.13 1.17 -1.18
C VAL A 85 0.23 -0.15 -0.45
N PHE A 86 1.26 -0.92 -0.78
CA PHE A 86 1.59 -2.17 -0.09
C PHE A 86 2.83 -1.92 0.75
N PHE A 87 2.78 -2.31 2.02
CA PHE A 87 3.93 -2.29 2.91
C PHE A 87 3.93 -3.51 3.82
N ASP A 88 5.12 -3.94 4.22
CA ASP A 88 5.29 -5.10 5.09
C ASP A 88 5.06 -4.76 6.57
N GLU A 89 5.18 -5.76 7.48
CA GLU A 89 5.07 -5.54 8.93
C GLU A 89 6.14 -4.57 9.49
N SER A 90 7.20 -4.27 8.74
CA SER A 90 8.21 -3.27 9.13
C SER A 90 7.83 -1.85 8.70
N GLY A 91 6.77 -1.70 7.89
CA GLY A 91 6.33 -0.43 7.32
C GLY A 91 7.09 -0.01 6.07
N LEU A 92 7.92 -0.87 5.48
CA LEU A 92 8.60 -0.56 4.24
C LEU A 92 7.67 -0.78 3.06
N TRP A 93 7.60 0.21 2.17
CA TRP A 93 6.79 0.14 0.96
C TRP A 93 7.39 -0.84 -0.04
N ASP A 94 6.54 -1.66 -0.62
CA ASP A 94 6.91 -2.64 -1.62
C ASP A 94 6.35 -2.27 -3.00
N THR A 95 5.14 -1.70 -3.05
CA THR A 95 4.57 -1.21 -4.30
C THR A 95 3.53 -0.12 -4.09
N VAL A 96 3.42 0.77 -5.09
CA VAL A 96 2.39 1.80 -5.22
C VAL A 96 1.82 1.77 -6.63
N PHE A 97 0.50 1.60 -6.76
CA PHE A 97 -0.15 1.58 -8.08
C PHE A 97 -1.66 1.81 -8.02
N PRO A 98 -2.28 2.28 -9.11
CA PRO A 98 -3.73 2.24 -9.26
C PRO A 98 -4.14 0.83 -9.74
N PRO A 99 -4.90 0.07 -8.95
CA PRO A 99 -5.39 -1.24 -9.38
C PRO A 99 -6.51 -1.10 -10.41
N ASP A 100 -6.42 -1.83 -11.51
CA ASP A 100 -7.52 -1.94 -12.46
C ASP A 100 -8.64 -2.79 -11.85
N ARG A 101 -9.87 -2.25 -11.83
CA ARG A 101 -11.07 -2.94 -11.29
C ARG A 101 -10.81 -3.47 -9.87
N PRO A 102 -10.64 -2.58 -8.88
CA PRO A 102 -10.25 -2.96 -7.52
C PRO A 102 -11.17 -4.00 -6.89
N GLU A 103 -12.45 -4.01 -7.24
CA GLU A 103 -13.46 -4.97 -6.78
C GLU A 103 -13.14 -6.42 -7.20
N ARG A 104 -12.34 -6.61 -8.25
CA ARG A 104 -11.83 -7.92 -8.72
C ARG A 104 -10.40 -8.18 -8.29
N TYR A 105 -9.69 -7.16 -7.82
CA TYR A 105 -8.29 -7.27 -7.42
C TYR A 105 -8.18 -7.73 -5.96
N PHE A 106 -8.84 -7.03 -5.04
CA PHE A 106 -8.76 -7.30 -3.60
C PHE A 106 -9.86 -8.25 -3.14
N THR A 107 -9.75 -9.53 -3.52
CA THR A 107 -10.72 -10.56 -3.16
C THR A 107 -10.17 -11.56 -2.15
N LEU A 108 -11.06 -12.11 -1.32
CA LEU A 108 -10.73 -13.19 -0.39
C LEU A 108 -10.17 -14.42 -1.12
N THR A 109 -10.66 -14.72 -2.32
CA THR A 109 -10.16 -15.82 -3.17
C THR A 109 -8.72 -15.62 -3.62
N LYS A 110 -8.25 -14.38 -3.67
CA LYS A 110 -6.85 -14.01 -3.95
C LYS A 110 -6.02 -13.82 -2.68
N GLY A 111 -6.59 -14.09 -1.51
CA GLY A 111 -5.91 -13.98 -0.22
C GLY A 111 -5.96 -12.60 0.44
N TYR A 112 -6.60 -11.60 -0.19
CA TYR A 112 -6.77 -10.27 0.40
C TYR A 112 -7.92 -10.29 1.39
N ARG A 113 -7.64 -10.02 2.66
CA ARG A 113 -8.65 -9.95 3.71
C ARG A 113 -8.85 -8.50 4.15
N PRO A 114 -10.06 -7.92 4.00
CA PRO A 114 -10.32 -6.59 4.53
C PRO A 114 -10.26 -6.61 6.06
N ILE A 115 -9.63 -5.60 6.67
CA ILE A 115 -9.50 -5.47 8.13
C ILE A 115 -10.16 -4.21 8.71
N GLY A 116 -10.56 -3.26 7.86
CA GLY A 116 -11.31 -2.06 8.23
C GLY A 116 -11.01 -0.86 7.34
N LYS A 117 -11.70 0.26 7.55
CA LYS A 117 -11.30 1.55 6.98
C LYS A 117 -10.11 2.13 7.73
N LEU A 118 -9.28 2.91 7.05
CA LEU A 118 -8.08 3.50 7.66
C LEU A 118 -8.41 4.29 8.93
N ILE A 119 -9.45 5.15 8.88
CA ILE A 119 -9.93 5.92 10.03
C ILE A 119 -10.39 5.07 11.22
N GLU A 120 -10.79 3.82 11.02
CA GLU A 120 -11.18 2.93 12.12
C GLU A 120 -9.96 2.32 12.79
N LEU A 121 -8.88 2.14 12.01
CA LEU A 121 -7.68 1.45 12.45
C LEU A 121 -6.66 2.38 13.08
N THR A 122 -6.68 3.67 12.76
CA THR A 122 -5.71 4.68 13.22
C THR A 122 -6.24 5.60 14.32
N LYS A 123 -7.45 5.34 14.82
CA LYS A 123 -7.99 5.97 16.03
C LYS A 123 -7.27 5.51 17.30
#